data_AF-A0A838H4K4-F1
#
_entry.id   AF-A0A838H4K4-F1
#
_cell.length_a   1.000
_cell.length_b   1.000
_cell.length_c   1.000
_cell.angle_alpha   90.00
_cell.angle_beta   90.00
_cell.angle_gamma   90.00
#
_symmetry.space_group_name_H-M   'P 1'
#
loop_
_entity.id
_entity.type
_entity.pdbx_description
1 polymer ?
#
loop_
_entity_poly.entity_id
_entity_poly.type
_entity_poly.pdbx_seq_one_letter_code
_entity_poly.pdbx_strand_id
1 'polypeptide(L)' 'MIVDCAAYRKGSRIELPDNSTDLGAALDIAQNPGDFVWIGLHEPSQDEMDLVALSLGLHRLAVEDAVRAHQR' A
#
# COMPACT_ATOMS: atom_id res chain seq x y z
N MET A 1 9.16 -4.90 -5.36
CA MET A 1 8.79 -5.77 -4.23
C MET A 1 8.24 -4.95 -3.06
N ILE A 2 7.15 -5.41 -2.42
CA ILE A 2 6.64 -4.79 -1.17
C ILE A 2 7.64 -5.06 -0.04
N VAL A 3 8.15 -4.01 0.59
CA VAL A 3 9.12 -4.10 1.69
C VAL A 3 8.51 -3.82 3.06
N ASP A 4 7.41 -3.07 3.12
CA ASP A 4 6.63 -2.89 4.35
C ASP A 4 5.17 -2.63 3.99
N CYS A 5 4.25 -3.12 4.82
CA CYS A 5 2.83 -2.82 4.72
C CYS A 5 2.24 -2.77 6.13
N ALA A 6 1.52 -1.70 6.45
CA ALA A 6 1.03 -1.47 7.80
C ALA A 6 -0.20 -0.58 7.82
N ALA A 7 -1.19 -0.93 8.62
CA ALA A 7 -2.32 -0.06 8.93
C ALA A 7 -1.98 0.86 10.13
N TYR A 8 -2.48 2.08 10.11
CA TYR A 8 -2.33 3.07 11.16
C TYR A 8 -3.68 3.62 11.57
N ARG A 9 -3.85 3.86 12.87
CA ARG A 9 -5.03 4.50 13.47
C ARG A 9 -4.58 5.57 14.44
N LYS A 10 -5.04 6.81 14.23
CA LYS A 10 -4.69 7.97 15.08
C LYS A 10 -3.17 8.14 15.29
N GLY A 11 -2.38 7.81 14.27
CA GLY A 11 -0.92 7.90 14.30
C GLY A 11 -0.18 6.69 14.89
N SER A 12 -0.88 5.66 15.36
CA SER A 12 -0.28 4.42 15.87
C SER A 12 -0.42 3.27 14.88
N ARG A 13 0.64 2.47 14.70
CA ARG A 13 0.61 1.25 13.88
C ARG A 13 -0.34 0.22 14.54
N ILE A 14 -1.21 -0.38 13.74
CA ILE A 14 -2.08 -1.47 14.15
C ILE A 14 -1.32 -2.77 13.88
N GLU A 15 -1.18 -3.62 14.90
CA GLU A 15 -0.55 -4.92 14.70
C GLU A 15 -1.48 -5.84 13.90
N LEU A 16 -0.93 -6.44 12.85
CA LEU A 16 -1.59 -7.47 12.06
C LEU A 16 -1.48 -8.81 12.80
N PRO A 17 -2.51 -9.68 12.76
CA PRO A 17 -2.56 -10.92 13.55
C PRO A 17 -1.39 -11.90 13.34
N ASP A 18 -0.66 -11.76 12.24
CA ASP A 18 0.41 -12.66 11.81
C ASP A 18 1.74 -11.94 11.49
N ASN A 19 1.88 -10.65 11.85
CA ASN A 19 2.97 -9.80 11.39
C ASN A 19 3.16 -9.83 9.86
N SER A 20 2.11 -10.14 9.09
CA SER A 20 2.20 -10.14 7.64
C SER A 20 2.39 -8.72 7.12
N THR A 21 3.10 -8.62 5.99
CA THR A 21 3.09 -7.46 5.11
C THR A 21 1.97 -7.58 4.07
N ASP A 22 0.88 -8.28 4.42
CA ASP A 22 -0.24 -8.50 3.52
C ASP A 22 -1.08 -7.23 3.35
N LEU A 23 -1.19 -6.79 2.11
CA LEU A 23 -1.92 -5.59 1.77
C LEU A 23 -3.42 -5.74 2.01
N GLY A 24 -3.99 -6.92 1.75
CA GLY A 24 -5.40 -7.20 1.96
C GLY A 24 -5.77 -7.07 3.44
N ALA A 25 -5.01 -7.73 4.31
CA ALA A 25 -5.21 -7.68 5.76
C ALA A 25 -5.07 -6.25 6.32
N ALA A 26 -4.11 -5.46 5.84
CA ALA A 26 -3.97 -4.06 6.24
C ALA A 26 -5.19 -3.20 5.83
N LEU A 27 -5.73 -3.41 4.63
CA LEU A 27 -6.92 -2.72 4.14
C LEU A 27 -8.18 -3.13 4.91
N ASP A 28 -8.34 -4.42 5.20
CA ASP A 28 -9.49 -4.94 5.96
C ASP A 28 -9.56 -4.39 7.39
N ILE A 29 -8.42 -4.05 7.99
CA ILE A 29 -8.35 -3.46 9.33
C ILE A 29 -8.53 -1.93 9.32
N ALA A 30 -8.06 -1.25 8.27
CA ALA A 30 -8.07 0.21 8.12
C ALA A 30 -9.43 0.76 7.63
N GLN A 31 -10.54 0.29 8.21
CA GLN A 31 -11.90 0.61 7.77
C GLN A 31 -12.51 1.83 8.48
N ASN A 32 -11.88 2.36 9.53
CA ASN A 32 -12.44 3.48 10.29
C ASN A 32 -12.01 4.83 9.71
N PRO A 33 -12.84 5.88 9.85
CA PRO A 33 -12.45 7.24 9.46
C PRO A 33 -11.17 7.70 10.16
N GLY A 34 -10.18 8.10 9.36
CA GLY A 34 -8.88 8.54 9.86
C GLY A 34 -7.83 7.42 10.01
N ASP A 35 -8.20 6.18 9.70
CA ASP A 35 -7.23 5.13 9.47
C ASP A 35 -6.57 5.33 8.09
N PHE A 36 -5.32 4.88 7.97
CA PHE A 36 -4.62 4.86 6.69
C PHE A 36 -3.68 3.66 6.63
N VAL A 37 -3.40 3.18 5.42
CA VAL A 37 -2.43 2.12 5.18
C VAL A 37 -1.16 2.73 4.59
N TRP A 38 -0.01 2.37 5.16
CA TRP A 38 1.30 2.69 4.62
C TRP A 38 1.84 1.48 3.86
N ILE A 39 2.35 1.72 2.65
CA ILE A 39 2.93 0.68 1.80
C ILE A 39 4.29 1.19 1.31
N GLY A 40 5.34 0.44 1.64
CA GLY A 40 6.68 0.66 1.13
C GLY A 40 6.95 -0.26 -0.05
N LEU A 41 7.26 0.32 -1.21
CA LEU A 41 7.67 -0.41 -2.41
C LEU A 41 9.13 -0.08 -2.70
N HIS A 42 9.97 -1.10 -2.83
CA HIS A 42 11.35 -0.93 -3.28
C HIS A 42 11.50 -1.52 -4.67
N GLU A 43 11.92 -0.67 -5.63
CA GLU A 43 12.11 -0.98 -7.05
C GLU A 43 11.05 -1.98 -7.57
N PRO A 44 9.74 -1.67 -7.44
CA PRO A 44 8.71 -2.58 -7.87
C PRO A 44 8.72 -2.74 -9.40
N SER A 45 8.50 -3.95 -9.87
CA SER A 45 8.26 -4.16 -11.30
C SER A 45 6.93 -3.51 -11.71
N GLN A 46 6.73 -3.29 -13.01
CA GLN A 46 5.47 -2.76 -13.52
C GLN A 46 4.29 -3.68 -13.13
N ASP A 47 4.47 -5.00 -13.24
CA ASP A 47 3.45 -5.98 -12.90
C ASP A 47 3.10 -5.95 -11.40
N GLU A 48 4.10 -5.76 -10.52
CA GLU A 48 3.87 -5.59 -9.08
C GLU A 48 3.11 -4.29 -8.77
N MET A 49 3.47 -3.18 -9.45
CA MET A 49 2.76 -1.90 -9.32
C MET A 49 1.30 -2.01 -9.78
N ASP A 50 1.06 -2.69 -10.90
CA ASP A 50 -0.28 -2.89 -11.45
C ASP A 50 -1.13 -3.76 -10.51
N LEU A 51 -0.53 -4.76 -9.86
CA LEU A 51 -1.21 -5.61 -8.88
C LEU A 51 -1.58 -4.84 -7.62
N VAL A 52 -0.67 -4.03 -7.08
CA VAL A 52 -0.95 -3.13 -5.94
C VAL A 52 -2.05 -2.13 -6.30
N ALA A 53 -2.02 -1.57 -7.50
CA ALA A 53 -3.03 -0.65 -7.98
C ALA A 53 -4.43 -1.28 -8.04
N LEU A 54 -4.51 -2.50 -8.57
CA LEU A 54 -5.75 -3.26 -8.64
C LEU A 54 -6.30 -3.52 -7.23
N SER A 55 -5.45 -3.97 -6.29
CA SER A 55 -5.83 -4.24 -4.90
C SER A 55 -6.32 -3.00 -4.15
N LEU A 56 -5.78 -1.83 -4.47
CA LEU A 56 -6.14 -0.56 -3.85
C LEU A 56 -7.25 0.21 -4.59
N GLY A 57 -7.71 -0.30 -5.74
CA GLY A 57 -8.65 0.42 -6.61
C GLY A 57 -8.08 1.73 -7.15
N LEU A 58 -6.76 1.87 -7.24
CA LEU A 58 -6.11 3.08 -7.73
C LEU A 58 -6.38 3.23 -9.22
N HIS A 59 -6.72 4.45 -9.61
CA HIS A 59 -6.84 4.78 -11.03
C HIS A 59 -5.49 4.60 -11.72
N ARG A 60 -5.47 3.99 -12.91
CA ARG A 60 -4.24 3.69 -13.68
C ARG A 60 -3.28 4.87 -13.79
N LEU A 61 -3.79 6.09 -14.00
CA LEU A 61 -2.98 7.30 -14.07
C LEU A 61 -2.23 7.63 -12.77
N ALA A 62 -2.80 7.31 -11.60
CA ALA A 62 -2.12 7.52 -10.32
C ALA A 62 -0.91 6.58 -10.15
N VAL A 63 -1.01 5.38 -10.71
CA VAL A 63 0.07 4.38 -10.75
C VAL A 63 1.16 4.83 -11.72
N GLU A 64 0.77 5.24 -12.93
CA GLU A 64 1.70 5.74 -13.95
C GLU A 64 2.48 6.96 -13.45
N ASP A 65 1.84 7.87 -12.71
CA ASP A 65 2.49 9.02 -12.10
C ASP A 65 3.48 8.62 -11.01
N ALA A 66 3.11 7.69 -10.11
CA ALA A 66 4.01 7.18 -9.07
C ALA A 66 5.27 6.48 -9.65
N VAL A 67 5.11 5.74 -10.74
CA VAL A 67 6.23 5.08 -11.45
C VAL A 67 7.10 6.10 -12.19
N ARG A 68 6.49 7.10 -12.85
CA ARG A 68 7.23 8.10 -13.66
C ARG A 68 7.80 9.26 -12.86
N ALA A 69 7.27 9.56 -11.68
CA ALA A 69 7.72 10.66 -10.81
C ALA A 69 9.15 10.51 -10.30
N HIS A 70 9.77 9.33 -10.47
CA HIS A 70 11.17 9.05 -10.15
C HIS A 70 12.17 9.49 -11.25
N GLN A 71 11.74 10.19 -12.30
CA GLN A 71 12.65 10.85 -13.25
C GLN A 71 12.57 12.38 -13.12
N ARG A 72 13.40 12.95 -12.23
CA ARG A 72 13.88 14.33 -12.31
C ARG A 72 15.33 14.41 -11.91
#